data_AF-A0A959M9N5-F1
#
_entry.id   AF-A0A959M9N5-F1
#
_cell.length_a   1.000
_cell.length_b   1.000
_cell.length_c   1.000
_cell.angle_alpha   90.00
_cell.angle_beta   90.00
_cell.angle_gamma   90.00
#
_symmetry.space_group_name_H-M   'P 1'
#
loop_
_entity.id
_entity.type
_entity.pdbx_description
1 polymer ?
#
loop_
_entity_poly.entity_id
_entity_poly.type
_entity_poly.pdbx_seq_one_letter_code
_entity_poly.pdbx_strand_id
1 'polypeptide(L)'
;HIEELSQIAGCFTSAYPNAGLPNAFGEYDEQPHETAHIIEEWAKEGFVNIVGGCCGTTPDHIKHIAEEVKKYKPRELPVIELV
;
A
#
# COMPACT_ATOMS: atom_id res chain seq x y z
N HIS A 1 -8.29 5.93 4.56
CA HIS A 1 -7.87 5.14 5.74
C HIS A 1 -6.36 5.18 5.98
N ILE A 2 -5.51 4.71 5.04
CA ILE A 2 -4.06 4.69 5.29
C ILE A 2 -3.47 6.10 5.46
N GLU A 3 -3.99 7.09 4.73
CA GLU A 3 -3.66 8.51 4.89
C GLU A 3 -3.86 9.00 6.33
N GLU A 4 -5.08 8.88 6.86
CA GLU A 4 -5.41 9.30 8.24
C GLU A 4 -4.56 8.54 9.27
N LEU A 5 -4.41 7.22 9.11
CA LEU A 5 -3.55 6.41 9.99
C LEU A 5 -2.10 6.89 9.94
N SER A 6 -1.64 7.32 8.77
CA SER A 6 -0.29 7.85 8.57
C SER A 6 -0.06 9.22 9.22
N GLN A 7 -1.09 9.89 9.71
CA GLN A 7 -0.90 11.15 10.43
C GLN A 7 -0.80 10.94 11.94
N ILE A 8 -1.43 9.88 12.46
CA ILE A 8 -1.55 9.65 13.91
C ILE A 8 -0.69 8.49 14.43
N ALA A 9 -0.24 7.59 13.55
CA ALA A 9 0.55 6.43 13.96
C ALA A 9 1.98 6.86 14.34
N GLY A 10 2.34 6.69 15.62
CA GLY A 10 3.70 6.84 16.16
C GLY A 10 4.65 5.70 15.83
N CYS A 11 4.18 4.76 15.02
CA CYS A 11 4.92 3.62 14.53
C CYS A 11 4.83 3.55 13.01
N PHE A 12 5.66 2.68 12.42
CA PHE A 12 5.67 2.46 10.99
C PHE A 12 4.35 1.85 10.52
N THR A 13 3.89 2.27 9.34
CA THR A 13 2.67 1.77 8.71
C THR A 13 2.97 0.71 7.66
N SER A 14 2.13 -0.32 7.62
CA SER A 14 2.15 -1.36 6.59
C SER A 14 0.78 -1.42 5.92
N ALA A 15 0.77 -1.55 4.59
CA ALA A 15 -0.45 -1.70 3.81
C ALA A 15 -0.31 -2.82 2.77
N TYR A 16 -1.26 -3.75 2.75
CA TYR A 16 -1.28 -4.87 1.80
C TYR A 16 -2.73 -5.10 1.35
N PRO A 17 -3.21 -4.35 0.34
CA PRO A 17 -4.59 -4.47 -0.12
C PRO A 17 -4.81 -5.77 -0.90
N ASN A 18 -6.07 -6.14 -1.08
CA ASN A 18 -6.46 -7.13 -2.07
C ASN A 18 -6.22 -6.59 -3.49
N ALA A 19 -6.21 -7.46 -4.51
CA ALA A 19 -6.27 -7.06 -5.92
C ALA A 19 -7.71 -6.61 -6.28
N GLY A 20 -8.12 -5.47 -5.72
CA GLY A 20 -9.48 -4.95 -5.85
C GLY A 20 -10.50 -5.62 -4.93
N LEU A 21 -11.78 -5.31 -5.16
CA LEU A 21 -12.89 -5.99 -4.49
C LEU A 21 -13.22 -7.30 -5.18
N PRO A 22 -13.61 -8.35 -4.45
CA PRO A 22 -14.04 -9.59 -5.07
C PRO A 22 -15.30 -9.36 -5.92
N ASN A 23 -15.33 -9.96 -7.11
CA ASN A 23 -16.50 -9.96 -7.97
C ASN A 23 -17.61 -10.90 -7.43
N ALA A 24 -18.74 -11.00 -8.14
CA ALA A 24 -19.87 -11.84 -7.70
C ALA A 24 -19.55 -13.34 -7.58
N PHE A 25 -18.43 -13.80 -8.14
CA PHE A 25 -17.92 -15.16 -8.03
C PHE A 25 -16.82 -15.32 -6.97
N GLY A 26 -16.45 -14.24 -6.27
CA GLY A 26 -15.38 -14.24 -5.28
C GLY A 26 -13.97 -14.14 -5.87
N GLU A 27 -13.85 -13.83 -7.16
CA GLU A 27 -12.58 -13.69 -7.86
C GLU A 27 -12.11 -12.23 -7.85
N TYR A 28 -10.82 -12.02 -8.12
CA TYR A 28 -10.18 -10.70 -8.14
C TYR A 28 -9.70 -10.39 -9.56
N ASP A 29 -10.31 -9.37 -10.17
CA ASP A 29 -10.12 -9.04 -11.59
C ASP A 29 -9.06 -7.93 -11.82
N GLU A 30 -8.68 -7.21 -10.76
CA GLU A 30 -7.71 -6.12 -10.84
C GLU A 30 -6.34 -6.65 -11.26
N GLN A 31 -5.72 -5.98 -12.22
CA GLN A 31 -4.47 -6.38 -12.83
C GLN A 31 -3.27 -5.88 -12.01
N PRO A 32 -2.07 -6.52 -12.15
CA PRO A 32 -0.87 -6.15 -11.42
C PRO A 32 -0.52 -4.65 -11.43
N HIS A 33 -0.70 -3.98 -12.57
CA HIS A 33 -0.38 -2.56 -12.73
C HIS A 33 -1.42 -1.64 -12.07
N GLU A 34 -2.68 -2.04 -12.01
CA GLU A 34 -3.75 -1.27 -11.36
C GLU A 34 -3.52 -1.21 -9.85
N THR A 35 -3.28 -2.37 -9.23
CA THR A 35 -2.93 -2.42 -7.79
C THR A 35 -1.63 -1.69 -7.49
N ALA A 36 -0.63 -1.82 -8.36
CA ALA A 36 0.65 -1.13 -8.19
C ALA A 36 0.50 0.39 -8.24
N HIS A 37 -0.30 0.95 -9.16
CA HIS A 37 -0.52 2.40 -9.23
C HIS A 37 -1.16 2.96 -7.96
N ILE A 38 -2.16 2.27 -7.38
CA ILE A 38 -2.79 2.70 -6.13
C ILE A 38 -1.75 2.74 -4.99
N ILE A 39 -0.91 1.71 -4.90
CA ILE A 39 0.13 1.64 -3.86
C ILE A 39 1.26 2.65 -4.14
N GLU A 40 1.57 2.93 -5.40
CA GLU A 40 2.51 3.97 -5.81
C GLU A 40 2.09 5.34 -5.28
N GLU A 41 0.80 5.70 -5.41
CA GLU A 41 0.26 6.95 -4.88
C GLU A 41 0.49 7.04 -3.36
N TRP A 42 0.23 5.97 -2.61
CA TRP A 42 0.47 5.97 -1.16
C TRP A 42 1.95 6.11 -0.80
N ALA A 43 2.84 5.48 -1.57
CA ALA A 43 4.28 5.60 -1.38
C ALA A 43 4.77 7.01 -1.71
N LYS A 44 4.25 7.60 -2.79
CA LYS A 44 4.56 8.96 -3.23
C LYS A 44 4.14 10.02 -2.21
N GLU A 45 2.96 9.87 -1.64
CA GLU A 45 2.46 10.76 -0.58
C GLU A 45 3.11 10.46 0.79
N GLY A 46 3.93 9.42 0.89
CA GLY A 46 4.67 9.09 2.10
C GLY A 46 3.79 8.53 3.22
N PHE A 47 2.75 7.76 2.88
CA PHE A 47 1.82 7.19 3.86
C PHE A 47 2.26 5.84 4.44
N VAL A 48 3.23 5.17 3.80
CA VAL A 48 3.57 3.77 4.07
C VAL A 48 5.07 3.56 4.27
N ASN A 49 5.42 2.55 5.08
CA ASN A 49 6.79 2.07 5.27
C ASN A 49 7.01 0.69 4.65
N ILE A 50 5.97 -0.15 4.69
CA ILE A 50 5.99 -1.50 4.14
C ILE A 50 4.73 -1.65 3.28
N VAL A 51 4.88 -2.25 2.11
CA VAL A 51 3.77 -2.56 1.22
C VAL A 51 3.80 -4.02 0.78
N GLY A 52 2.65 -4.57 0.44
CA GLY A 52 2.51 -5.91 -0.07
C GLY A 52 1.14 -6.14 -0.71
N GLY A 53 0.72 -7.40 -0.73
CA GLY A 53 -0.58 -7.81 -1.27
C GLY A 53 -1.28 -8.81 -0.35
N CYS A 54 -2.61 -8.81 -0.41
CA CYS A 54 -3.49 -9.75 0.29
C CYS A 54 -4.17 -10.68 -0.72
N CYS A 55 -5.48 -10.91 -0.60
CA CYS A 55 -6.24 -11.79 -1.48
C CYS A 55 -6.24 -11.29 -2.93
N GLY A 56 -6.15 -12.22 -3.88
CA GLY A 56 -6.10 -11.93 -5.31
C GLY A 56 -4.73 -11.49 -5.84
N THR A 57 -3.84 -11.02 -4.97
CA THR A 57 -2.49 -10.61 -5.41
C THR A 57 -1.63 -11.83 -5.77
N THR A 58 -0.78 -11.65 -6.78
CA THR A 58 0.10 -12.69 -7.32
C THR A 58 1.56 -12.23 -7.30
N PRO A 59 2.56 -13.09 -7.58
CA PRO A 59 3.94 -12.65 -7.75
C PRO A 59 4.11 -11.51 -8.76
N ASP A 60 3.30 -11.46 -9.82
CA ASP A 60 3.32 -10.37 -10.79
C ASP A 60 2.84 -9.05 -10.19
N HIS A 61 1.83 -9.08 -9.31
CA HIS A 61 1.42 -7.89 -8.54
C HIS A 61 2.58 -7.41 -7.67
N ILE A 62 3.19 -8.30 -6.90
CA ILE A 62 4.30 -7.94 -6.00
C ILE A 62 5.48 -7.34 -6.78
N LYS A 63 5.78 -7.88 -7.98
CA LYS A 63 6.81 -7.33 -8.85
C LYS A 63 6.51 -5.89 -9.27
N HIS A 64 5.29 -5.63 -9.77
CA HIS A 64 4.91 -4.28 -10.20
C HIS A 64 4.89 -3.31 -9.01
N ILE A 65 4.32 -3.73 -7.88
CA ILE A 65 4.32 -2.93 -6.63
C ILE A 65 5.76 -2.54 -6.27
N ALA A 66 6.69 -3.51 -6.23
CA ALA A 66 8.09 -3.25 -5.90
C ALA A 66 8.78 -2.32 -6.91
N GLU A 67 8.49 -2.46 -8.20
CA GLU A 67 9.06 -1.62 -9.26
C GLU A 67 8.56 -0.17 -9.18
N GLU A 68 7.30 0.05 -8.81
CA GLU A 68 6.72 1.39 -8.68
C GLU A 68 7.17 2.08 -7.39
N VAL A 69 7.09 1.40 -6.24
CA VAL A 69 7.36 2.05 -4.94
C VAL A 69 8.84 2.32 -4.66
N LYS A 70 9.78 1.59 -5.29
CA LYS A 70 11.23 1.76 -5.06
C LYS A 70 11.76 3.16 -5.41
N LYS A 71 10.96 3.96 -6.12
CA LYS A 71 11.29 5.35 -6.50
C LYS A 71 11.13 6.33 -5.33
N TYR A 72 10.39 5.94 -4.28
CA TYR A 72 10.01 6.81 -3.17
C TYR A 72 10.68 6.37 -1.88
N LYS A 73 10.81 7.32 -0.94
CA LYS A 73 11.34 7.02 0.40
C LYS A 73 10.20 6.52 1.30
N PRO A 74 10.48 5.60 2.24
CA PRO A 74 9.52 5.22 3.26
C PRO A 74 9.05 6.43 4.08
N ARG A 75 7.80 6.37 4.58
CA ARG A 75 7.23 7.38 5.48
C ARG A 75 8.14 7.70 6.67
N GLU A 76 8.28 8.98 6.99
CA GLU A 76 8.89 9.44 8.24
C GLU A 76 7.88 9.40 9.39
N LEU A 77 8.33 9.04 10.59
CA LEU A 77 7.45 9.01 11.77
C LEU A 77 7.07 10.45 12.16
N PRO A 78 5.78 10.70 12.47
CA PRO A 78 5.36 12.01 12.94
C PRO A 78 5.97 12.28 14.31
N VAL A 79 6.26 13.55 14.58
CA VAL A 79 6.64 13.99 15.93
C VAL A 79 5.37 13.97 16.78
N ILE A 80 5.26 12.98 17.66
CA ILE A 80 4.16 12.89 18.62
C ILE A 80 4.63 13.52 19.92
N GLU A 81 3.92 14.55 20.37
CA GLU A 81 4.09 15.06 21.73
C GLU A 81 3.64 13.98 22.71
N LEU A 82 4.59 13.46 23.49
CA LEU A 82 4.29 12.57 24.60
C LEU A 82 3.67 13.42 25.71
N VAL A 83 2.38 13.20 25.95
CA VAL A 83 1.66 13.77 27.11
C VAL A 83 1.99 12.96 28.36
#